data_AF-A0A7K1Z0V6-F1
#
_entry.id   AF-A0A7K1Z0V6-F1
#
_cell.length_a   1.000
_cell.length_b   1.000
_cell.length_c   1.000
_cell.angle_alpha   90.00
_cell.angle_beta   90.00
_cell.angle_gamma   90.00
#
_symmetry.space_group_name_H-M   'P 1'
#
loop_
_entity.id
_entity.type
_entity.pdbx_description
1 polymer ?
#
loop_
_entity_poly.entity_id
_entity_poly.type
_entity_poly.pdbx_seq_one_letter_code
_entity_poly.pdbx_strand_id
1 'polypeptide(L)'
;MKTRFALIFAVTFLLNFLTVWESGAQRPRIPSPDEVIEQLVSSDHTVSFNGIGGYKALPLDQRTPEVKSALVKALENENERVRRIMLSGDDSMPMYKDEGSAERALALVREVLYLRDPSTIPLILPWGGLHMDIMDFGRKAFEPVLNFVETPPSGTMILSVGSRLMTLRMMIDYWGLSSFSSSERDRMRQVAAKYIAGFDSYGTVSSAISLASSLGEIELLRMANALLNSDTVMAKHSSGDRDRLQGTVTQALNGTLETRQYVPYEQRERW
;
A
#
# COMPACT_ATOMS: atom_id res chain seq x y z
N MET A 1 66.96 -14.63 4.65
CA MET A 1 66.41 -14.15 3.35
C MET A 1 64.88 -14.19 3.23
N LYS A 2 64.12 -14.94 4.07
CA LYS A 2 62.65 -15.05 3.94
C LYS A 2 61.82 -13.90 4.56
N THR A 3 62.40 -13.07 5.41
CA THR A 3 61.69 -11.99 6.13
C THR A 3 61.62 -10.64 5.40
N ARG A 4 62.45 -10.41 4.37
CA ARG A 4 62.45 -9.13 3.61
C ARG A 4 61.42 -9.09 2.47
N PHE A 5 60.96 -10.24 1.98
CA PHE A 5 59.94 -10.31 0.92
C PHE A 5 58.51 -10.06 1.42
N ALA A 6 58.20 -10.40 2.67
CA ALA A 6 56.88 -10.20 3.26
C ALA A 6 56.55 -8.71 3.49
N LEU A 7 57.56 -7.89 3.80
CA LEU A 7 57.37 -6.45 4.08
C LEU A 7 57.08 -5.65 2.80
N ILE A 8 57.70 -6.01 1.67
CA ILE A 8 57.48 -5.35 0.39
C ILE A 8 56.09 -5.70 -0.17
N PHE A 9 55.64 -6.94 -0.04
CA PHE A 9 54.29 -7.34 -0.45
C PHE A 9 53.19 -6.63 0.37
N ALA A 10 53.38 -6.48 1.69
CA ALA A 10 52.41 -5.81 2.55
C ALA A 10 52.27 -4.31 2.22
N VAL A 11 53.38 -3.63 1.90
CA VAL A 11 53.37 -2.20 1.56
C VAL A 11 52.74 -1.94 0.19
N THR A 12 52.98 -2.79 -0.81
CA THR A 12 52.34 -2.67 -2.13
C THR A 12 50.85 -3.02 -2.10
N PHE A 13 50.42 -3.94 -1.23
CA PHE A 13 49.00 -4.27 -1.05
C PHE A 13 48.24 -3.13 -0.34
N LEU A 14 48.86 -2.49 0.65
CA LEU A 14 48.29 -1.31 1.34
C LEU A 14 48.22 -0.07 0.43
N LEU A 15 49.23 0.15 -0.42
CA LEU A 15 49.21 1.25 -1.39
C LEU A 15 48.16 1.04 -2.49
N ASN A 16 47.92 -0.20 -2.95
CA ASN A 16 46.81 -0.50 -3.88
C ASN A 16 45.43 -0.44 -3.22
N PHE A 17 45.31 -0.76 -1.92
CA PHE A 17 44.04 -0.58 -1.19
C PHE A 17 43.70 0.89 -0.96
N LEU A 18 44.70 1.75 -0.75
CA LEU A 18 44.50 3.19 -0.59
C LEU A 18 44.20 3.89 -1.92
N THR A 19 44.81 3.47 -3.04
CA THR A 19 44.49 4.05 -4.36
C THR A 19 43.13 3.60 -4.90
N VAL A 20 42.65 2.38 -4.56
CA VAL A 20 41.28 1.93 -4.90
C VAL A 20 40.21 2.65 -4.04
N TRP A 21 40.54 3.08 -2.83
CA TRP A 21 39.65 3.90 -2.01
C TRP A 21 39.58 5.35 -2.52
N GLU A 22 40.69 5.91 -2.99
CA GLU A 22 40.71 7.26 -3.57
C GLU A 22 40.18 7.34 -5.01
N SER A 23 40.18 6.23 -5.76
CA SER A 23 39.53 6.16 -7.08
C SER A 23 38.01 6.04 -6.96
N GLY A 24 37.37 7.14 -6.59
CA GLY A 24 36.10 7.50 -7.23
C GLY A 24 34.83 6.89 -6.66
N ALA A 25 34.70 6.74 -5.34
CA ALA A 25 33.38 6.96 -4.74
C ALA A 25 33.05 8.46 -4.87
N GLN A 26 32.82 8.94 -6.10
CA GLN A 26 32.19 10.23 -6.33
C GLN A 26 30.94 10.21 -5.48
N ARG A 27 30.89 11.06 -4.45
CA ARG A 27 29.69 11.22 -3.64
C ARG A 27 28.54 11.41 -4.63
N PRO A 28 27.47 10.61 -4.55
CA PRO A 28 26.37 10.72 -5.51
C PRO A 28 25.96 12.19 -5.55
N ARG A 29 26.01 12.78 -6.74
CA ARG A 29 25.65 14.18 -6.95
C ARG A 29 24.23 14.35 -6.44
N ILE A 30 24.02 15.28 -5.52
CA ILE A 30 22.68 15.68 -5.10
C ILE A 30 22.10 16.51 -6.26
N PRO A 31 20.98 16.09 -6.87
CA PRO A 31 20.35 16.86 -7.95
C PRO A 31 19.78 18.17 -7.40
N SER A 32 19.62 19.18 -8.26
CA SER A 32 18.93 20.41 -7.85
C SER A 32 17.42 20.17 -7.71
N PRO A 33 16.69 21.00 -6.94
CA PRO A 33 15.23 20.92 -6.86
C PRO A 33 14.54 20.96 -8.23
N ASP A 34 15.00 21.81 -9.14
CA ASP A 34 14.44 21.93 -10.51
C ASP A 34 14.66 20.65 -11.32
N GLU A 35 15.86 20.05 -11.22
CA GLU A 35 16.19 18.77 -11.86
C GLU A 35 15.29 17.64 -11.33
N VAL A 36 15.03 17.61 -10.02
CA VAL A 36 14.11 16.64 -9.41
C VAL A 36 12.68 16.85 -9.88
N ILE A 37 12.20 18.10 -9.95
CA ILE A 37 10.86 18.43 -10.44
C ILE A 37 10.68 17.93 -11.87
N GLU A 38 11.60 18.29 -12.76
CA GLU A 38 11.57 17.90 -14.18
C GLU A 38 11.55 16.38 -14.32
N GLN A 39 12.40 15.68 -13.55
CA GLN A 39 12.45 14.23 -13.58
C GLN A 39 11.13 13.62 -13.10
N LEU A 40 10.62 14.02 -11.92
CA LEU A 40 9.40 13.46 -11.32
C LEU A 40 8.19 13.52 -12.26
N VAL A 41 7.99 14.63 -12.96
CA VAL A 41 6.83 14.83 -13.85
C VAL A 41 7.05 14.32 -15.27
N SER A 42 8.21 13.73 -15.57
CA SER A 42 8.52 13.17 -16.88
C SER A 42 7.54 12.06 -17.27
N SER A 43 7.17 12.04 -18.56
CA SER A 43 6.41 10.93 -19.14
C SER A 43 7.25 9.67 -19.35
N ASP A 44 8.58 9.79 -19.32
CA ASP A 44 9.49 8.64 -19.32
C ASP A 44 9.55 8.05 -17.91
N HIS A 45 9.09 6.80 -17.80
CA HIS A 45 8.98 6.10 -16.52
C HIS A 45 10.33 5.86 -15.83
N THR A 46 11.41 5.71 -16.59
CA THR A 46 12.77 5.55 -16.02
C THR A 46 13.26 6.88 -15.46
N VAL A 47 13.01 7.98 -16.17
CA VAL A 47 13.36 9.33 -15.73
C VAL A 47 12.57 9.72 -14.48
N SER A 48 11.26 9.47 -14.45
CA SER A 48 10.42 9.71 -13.28
C SER A 48 10.89 8.94 -12.05
N PHE A 49 11.34 7.70 -12.23
CA PHE A 49 11.90 6.92 -11.13
C PHE A 49 13.21 7.50 -10.58
N ASN A 50 14.11 7.97 -11.46
CA ASN A 50 15.31 8.69 -11.02
C ASN A 50 14.95 9.93 -10.21
N GLY A 51 13.87 10.63 -10.58
CA GLY A 51 13.31 11.75 -9.83
C GLY A 51 12.93 11.40 -8.39
N ILE A 52 12.38 10.20 -8.14
CA ILE A 52 12.08 9.73 -6.76
C ILE A 52 13.38 9.53 -5.97
N GLY A 53 14.41 8.94 -6.58
CA GLY A 53 15.73 8.82 -5.97
C GLY A 53 16.35 10.19 -5.65
N GLY A 54 16.23 11.13 -6.59
CA GLY A 54 16.66 12.52 -6.41
C GLY A 54 15.92 13.22 -5.27
N TYR A 55 14.60 13.09 -5.20
CA TYR A 55 13.78 13.61 -4.10
C TYR A 55 14.24 13.11 -2.73
N LYS A 56 14.55 11.81 -2.62
CA LYS A 56 15.05 11.22 -1.38
C LYS A 56 16.42 11.76 -0.99
N ALA A 57 17.28 12.04 -1.97
CA ALA A 57 18.60 12.62 -1.75
C ALA A 57 18.57 14.12 -1.42
N LEU A 58 17.49 14.83 -1.77
CA LEU A 58 17.36 16.25 -1.44
C LEU A 58 17.31 16.47 0.08
N PRO A 59 18.12 17.41 0.60
CA PRO A 59 17.98 17.94 1.96
C PRO A 59 16.55 18.43 2.25
N LEU A 60 16.09 18.28 3.49
CA LEU A 60 14.70 18.58 3.87
C LEU A 60 14.30 20.04 3.61
N ASP A 61 15.23 20.98 3.77
CA ASP A 61 15.07 22.41 3.49
C ASP A 61 14.94 22.72 1.99
N GLN A 62 15.40 21.81 1.14
CA GLN A 62 15.29 21.91 -0.32
C GLN A 62 14.07 21.17 -0.89
N ARG A 63 13.30 20.45 -0.07
CA ARG A 63 12.02 19.83 -0.48
C ARG A 63 10.90 20.86 -0.42
N THR A 64 10.98 21.84 -1.31
CA THR A 64 10.04 22.96 -1.41
C THR A 64 8.61 22.49 -1.74
N PRO A 65 7.58 23.34 -1.56
CA PRO A 65 6.21 23.01 -1.97
C PRO A 65 6.11 22.59 -3.44
N GLU A 66 6.91 23.17 -4.33
CA GLU A 66 6.93 22.85 -5.76
C GLU A 66 7.45 21.42 -5.99
N VAL A 67 8.52 21.03 -5.30
CA VAL A 67 9.06 19.66 -5.35
C VAL A 67 8.03 18.65 -4.82
N LYS A 68 7.36 18.97 -3.70
CA LYS A 68 6.29 18.13 -3.13
C LYS A 68 5.10 18.01 -4.08
N SER A 69 4.71 19.10 -4.74
CA SER A 69 3.65 19.10 -5.74
C SER A 69 4.02 18.25 -6.95
N ALA A 70 5.29 18.28 -7.39
CA ALA A 70 5.78 17.43 -8.47
C ALA A 70 5.73 15.94 -8.10
N LEU A 71 6.02 15.60 -6.84
CA LEU A 71 5.89 14.24 -6.32
C LEU A 71 4.42 13.75 -6.33
N VAL A 72 3.49 14.58 -5.86
CA VAL A 72 2.05 14.28 -5.94
C VAL A 72 1.62 14.11 -7.39
N LYS A 73 2.11 14.97 -8.29
CA LYS A 73 1.80 14.89 -9.73
C LYS A 73 2.33 13.61 -10.37
N ALA A 74 3.51 13.16 -9.97
CA ALA A 74 4.06 11.89 -10.42
C ALA A 74 3.14 10.73 -10.02
N LEU A 75 2.59 10.73 -8.79
CA LEU A 75 1.65 9.69 -8.34
C LEU A 75 0.33 9.73 -9.11
N GLU A 76 -0.19 10.90 -9.44
CA GLU A 76 -1.36 11.04 -10.31
C GLU A 76 -1.13 10.41 -11.68
N ASN A 77 0.01 10.71 -12.30
CA ASN A 77 0.38 10.18 -13.60
C ASN A 77 0.50 8.64 -13.56
N GLU A 78 1.07 8.11 -12.47
CA GLU A 78 1.21 6.67 -12.27
C GLU A 78 -0.15 5.98 -12.04
N ASN A 79 -1.04 6.60 -11.25
CA ASN A 79 -2.42 6.12 -11.10
C ASN A 79 -3.14 6.05 -12.45
N GLU A 80 -3.00 7.08 -13.29
CA GLU A 80 -3.60 7.10 -14.63
C GLU A 80 -3.01 6.02 -15.54
N ARG A 81 -1.70 5.79 -15.47
CA ARG A 81 -1.03 4.70 -16.21
C ARG A 81 -1.60 3.34 -15.80
N VAL A 82 -1.64 3.05 -14.50
CA VAL A 82 -2.20 1.81 -13.95
C VAL A 82 -3.66 1.65 -14.37
N ARG A 83 -4.46 2.70 -14.24
CA ARG A 83 -5.88 2.69 -14.63
C ARG A 83 -6.08 2.33 -16.10
N ARG A 84 -5.29 2.91 -17.02
CA ARG A 84 -5.37 2.58 -18.46
C ARG A 84 -5.03 1.12 -18.74
N ILE A 85 -4.04 0.55 -18.05
CA ILE A 85 -3.67 -0.86 -18.21
C ILE A 85 -4.78 -1.77 -17.68
N MET A 86 -5.37 -1.45 -16.53
CA MET A 86 -6.49 -2.21 -15.98
C MET A 86 -7.73 -2.15 -16.89
N LEU A 87 -7.99 -1.01 -17.53
CA LEU A 87 -9.12 -0.83 -18.44
C LEU A 87 -8.91 -1.50 -19.80
N SER A 88 -7.67 -1.78 -20.22
CA SER A 88 -7.41 -2.48 -21.49
C SER A 88 -7.71 -3.98 -21.41
N GLY A 89 -8.12 -4.51 -20.25
CA GLY A 89 -8.39 -5.93 -20.06
C GLY A 89 -7.11 -6.78 -20.10
N ASP A 90 -5.96 -6.16 -19.85
CA ASP A 90 -4.71 -6.90 -19.75
C ASP A 90 -4.62 -7.52 -18.35
N ASP A 91 -4.77 -8.85 -18.30
CA ASP A 91 -4.75 -9.63 -17.04
C ASP A 91 -3.38 -9.64 -16.36
N SER A 92 -2.32 -9.20 -17.03
CA SER A 92 -1.05 -8.99 -16.34
C SER A 92 -1.15 -7.75 -15.46
N MET A 93 -1.08 -7.93 -14.15
CA MET A 93 -1.15 -6.77 -13.26
C MET A 93 -0.04 -5.78 -13.67
N PRO A 94 -0.38 -4.49 -13.88
CA PRO A 94 0.56 -3.49 -14.39
C PRO A 94 1.87 -3.38 -13.61
N MET A 95 1.87 -3.85 -12.37
CA MET A 95 2.98 -3.86 -11.42
C MET A 95 4.01 -4.98 -11.70
N TYR A 96 3.66 -5.98 -12.52
CA TYR A 96 4.50 -7.14 -12.84
C TYR A 96 4.95 -7.20 -14.31
N LYS A 97 4.52 -6.26 -15.16
CA LYS A 97 4.92 -6.23 -16.57
C LYS A 97 6.39 -5.84 -16.75
N ASP A 98 6.85 -4.87 -15.97
CA ASP A 98 8.23 -4.42 -16.00
C ASP A 98 8.90 -4.73 -14.67
N GLU A 99 10.07 -5.36 -14.72
CA GLU A 99 10.88 -5.63 -13.54
C GLU A 99 11.13 -4.32 -12.77
N GLY A 100 10.80 -4.34 -11.47
CA GLY A 100 10.87 -3.19 -10.58
C GLY A 100 9.66 -2.24 -10.60
N SER A 101 8.72 -2.31 -11.56
CA SER A 101 7.61 -1.34 -11.65
C SER A 101 6.73 -1.28 -10.38
N ALA A 102 6.43 -2.43 -9.76
CA ALA A 102 5.76 -2.48 -8.45
C ALA A 102 6.54 -1.74 -7.35
N GLU A 103 7.85 -1.97 -7.26
CA GLU A 103 8.70 -1.35 -6.24
C GLU A 103 8.80 0.16 -6.45
N ARG A 104 8.93 0.59 -7.72
CA ARG A 104 8.97 2.01 -8.09
C ARG A 104 7.69 2.73 -7.69
N ALA A 105 6.55 2.15 -8.03
CA ALA A 105 5.26 2.75 -7.74
C ALA A 105 4.96 2.76 -6.23
N LEU A 106 5.31 1.69 -5.51
CA LEU A 106 5.22 1.67 -4.04
C LEU A 106 6.17 2.69 -3.38
N ALA A 107 7.36 2.91 -3.93
CA ALA A 107 8.28 3.94 -3.44
C ALA A 107 7.65 5.33 -3.59
N LEU A 108 7.05 5.63 -4.73
CA LEU A 108 6.34 6.88 -4.97
C LEU A 108 5.19 7.10 -3.98
N VAL A 109 4.34 6.08 -3.80
CA VAL A 109 3.21 6.12 -2.87
C VAL A 109 3.67 6.37 -1.43
N ARG A 110 4.77 5.72 -1.01
CA ARG A 110 5.35 5.94 0.32
C ARG A 110 5.86 7.36 0.51
N GLU A 111 6.53 7.94 -0.48
CA GLU A 111 6.98 9.33 -0.38
C GLU A 111 5.80 10.31 -0.31
N VAL A 112 4.72 10.07 -1.05
CA VAL A 112 3.49 10.89 -0.94
C VAL A 112 2.83 10.70 0.42
N LEU A 113 2.78 9.47 0.95
CA LEU A 113 2.31 9.19 2.32
C LEU A 113 3.08 9.98 3.38
N TYR A 114 4.40 10.09 3.24
CA TYR A 114 5.26 10.85 4.17
C TYR A 114 5.07 12.36 4.11
N LEU A 115 4.39 12.89 3.10
CA LEU A 115 3.96 14.29 3.12
C LEU A 115 2.94 14.57 4.23
N ARG A 116 2.24 13.52 4.71
CA ARG A 116 1.19 13.60 5.73
C ARG A 116 0.08 14.60 5.37
N ASP A 117 -0.11 14.87 4.08
CA ASP A 117 -1.17 15.74 3.58
C ASP A 117 -2.46 14.94 3.33
N PRO A 118 -3.54 15.16 4.09
CA PRO A 118 -4.80 14.46 3.91
C PRO A 118 -5.42 14.60 2.52
N SER A 119 -5.08 15.66 1.78
CA SER A 119 -5.57 15.88 0.40
C SER A 119 -5.10 14.78 -0.56
N THR A 120 -3.99 14.11 -0.23
CA THR A 120 -3.38 13.07 -1.07
C THR A 120 -3.99 11.68 -0.85
N ILE A 121 -4.81 11.49 0.20
CA ILE A 121 -5.41 10.19 0.54
C ILE A 121 -6.08 9.55 -0.69
N PRO A 122 -6.94 10.23 -1.47
CA PRO A 122 -7.57 9.63 -2.65
C PRO A 122 -6.60 9.05 -3.68
N LEU A 123 -5.39 9.61 -3.81
CA LEU A 123 -4.36 9.11 -4.73
C LEU A 123 -3.67 7.84 -4.21
N ILE A 124 -3.72 7.59 -2.91
CA ILE A 124 -3.08 6.46 -2.23
C ILE A 124 -4.03 5.25 -2.14
N LEU A 125 -5.35 5.48 -2.07
CA LEU A 125 -6.35 4.40 -1.93
C LEU A 125 -6.30 3.31 -3.02
N PRO A 126 -6.00 3.61 -4.30
CA PRO A 126 -5.86 2.61 -5.36
C PRO A 126 -4.74 1.60 -5.14
N TRP A 127 -3.85 1.82 -4.18
CA TRP A 127 -2.70 0.95 -3.89
C TRP A 127 -3.02 -0.01 -2.75
N GLY A 128 -2.66 -1.29 -2.90
CA GLY A 128 -2.86 -2.33 -1.88
C GLY A 128 -1.86 -2.25 -0.73
N GLY A 129 -2.16 -2.90 0.40
CA GLY A 129 -1.19 -3.14 1.48
C GLY A 129 -0.93 -1.99 2.46
N LEU A 130 -1.45 -0.79 2.21
CA LEU A 130 -1.17 0.43 3.00
C LEU A 130 -2.27 0.72 4.04
N HIS A 131 -2.72 -0.29 4.77
CA HIS A 131 -3.82 -0.11 5.74
C HIS A 131 -3.35 0.63 7.00
N MET A 132 -2.19 0.27 7.56
CA MET A 132 -1.63 0.97 8.73
C MET A 132 -1.21 2.41 8.39
N ASP A 133 -0.56 2.63 7.26
CA ASP A 133 -0.09 3.96 6.87
C ASP A 133 -1.25 4.94 6.62
N ILE A 134 -2.38 4.45 6.11
CA ILE A 134 -3.59 5.24 5.94
C ILE A 134 -4.27 5.54 7.29
N MET A 135 -4.20 4.61 8.26
CA MET A 135 -4.71 4.87 9.60
C MET A 135 -3.96 5.98 10.34
N ASP A 136 -2.69 6.23 10.00
CA ASP A 136 -1.91 7.34 10.59
C ASP A 136 -2.52 8.73 10.27
N PHE A 137 -3.35 8.86 9.23
CA PHE A 137 -4.10 10.11 8.96
C PHE A 137 -5.27 10.33 9.93
N GLY A 138 -5.51 9.38 10.84
CA GLY A 138 -6.57 9.46 11.83
C GLY A 138 -7.95 9.53 11.20
N ARG A 139 -8.84 10.29 11.84
CA ARG A 139 -10.24 10.44 11.40
C ARG A 139 -10.38 11.01 9.97
N LYS A 140 -9.39 11.76 9.48
CA LYS A 140 -9.41 12.36 8.14
C LYS A 140 -9.40 11.32 7.02
N ALA A 141 -8.90 10.10 7.27
CA ALA A 141 -8.92 9.02 6.29
C ALA A 141 -10.27 8.31 6.18
N PHE A 142 -11.15 8.42 7.18
CA PHE A 142 -12.36 7.61 7.23
C PHE A 142 -13.27 7.82 6.00
N GLU A 143 -13.68 9.06 5.73
CA GLU A 143 -14.60 9.35 4.62
C GLU A 143 -13.99 9.00 3.25
N PRO A 144 -12.74 9.37 2.91
CA PRO A 144 -12.11 8.94 1.67
C PRO A 144 -12.06 7.41 1.51
N VAL A 145 -11.70 6.67 2.57
CA VAL A 145 -11.62 5.21 2.55
C VAL A 145 -13.00 4.60 2.32
N LEU A 146 -14.03 5.09 3.03
CA LEU A 146 -15.40 4.61 2.90
C LEU A 146 -15.95 4.89 1.50
N ASN A 147 -15.80 6.11 0.99
CA ASN A 147 -16.24 6.47 -0.36
C ASN A 147 -15.59 5.60 -1.44
N PHE A 148 -14.30 5.27 -1.28
CA PHE A 148 -13.58 4.41 -2.22
C PHE A 148 -14.12 2.98 -2.26
N VAL A 149 -14.51 2.40 -1.12
CA VAL A 149 -15.12 1.05 -1.13
C VAL A 149 -16.59 1.07 -1.54
N GLU A 150 -17.32 2.16 -1.27
CA GLU A 150 -18.69 2.33 -1.76
C GLU A 150 -18.72 2.38 -3.30
N THR A 151 -17.85 3.22 -3.87
CA THR A 151 -17.82 3.52 -5.30
C THR A 151 -16.38 3.53 -5.82
N PRO A 152 -15.73 2.36 -5.96
CA PRO A 152 -14.36 2.30 -6.44
C PRO A 152 -14.26 2.85 -7.87
N PRO A 153 -13.26 3.69 -8.19
CA PRO A 153 -13.05 4.16 -9.55
C PRO A 153 -12.91 3.02 -10.56
N SER A 154 -13.38 3.20 -11.79
CA SER A 154 -13.17 2.21 -12.86
C SER A 154 -11.68 1.94 -13.09
N GLY A 155 -11.32 0.67 -13.29
CA GLY A 155 -9.91 0.25 -13.39
C GLY A 155 -9.19 0.13 -12.04
N THR A 156 -9.92 0.18 -10.92
CA THR A 156 -9.37 -0.14 -9.59
C THR A 156 -9.05 -1.63 -9.47
N MET A 157 -7.87 -1.95 -8.93
CA MET A 157 -7.50 -3.32 -8.60
C MET A 157 -8.36 -3.85 -7.45
N ILE A 158 -8.90 -5.07 -7.60
CA ILE A 158 -9.78 -5.68 -6.59
C ILE A 158 -9.10 -5.83 -5.21
N LEU A 159 -7.79 -6.07 -5.18
CA LEU A 159 -6.99 -6.16 -3.96
C LEU A 159 -6.95 -4.84 -3.16
N SER A 160 -7.07 -3.70 -3.85
CA SER A 160 -7.09 -2.39 -3.22
C SER A 160 -8.39 -2.18 -2.46
N VAL A 161 -9.52 -2.63 -3.01
CA VAL A 161 -10.82 -2.64 -2.31
C VAL A 161 -10.76 -3.47 -1.03
N GLY A 162 -10.24 -4.70 -1.10
CA GLY A 162 -10.03 -5.55 0.08
C GLY A 162 -9.16 -4.88 1.14
N SER A 163 -8.06 -4.23 0.72
CA SER A 163 -7.18 -3.47 1.61
C SER A 163 -7.89 -2.31 2.32
N ARG A 164 -8.81 -1.62 1.63
CA ARG A 164 -9.60 -0.53 2.22
C ARG A 164 -10.70 -1.01 3.16
N LEU A 165 -11.34 -2.14 2.87
CA LEU A 165 -12.25 -2.81 3.82
C LEU A 165 -11.51 -3.20 5.11
N MET A 166 -10.31 -3.75 4.98
CA MET A 166 -9.45 -4.05 6.14
C MET A 166 -9.06 -2.78 6.90
N THR A 167 -8.84 -1.66 6.20
CA THR A 167 -8.56 -0.36 6.84
C THR A 167 -9.75 0.09 7.70
N LEU A 168 -10.99 0.02 7.19
CA LEU A 168 -12.20 0.36 7.95
C LEU A 168 -12.36 -0.53 9.18
N ARG A 169 -12.13 -1.83 9.03
CA ARG A 169 -12.14 -2.78 10.14
C ARG A 169 -11.16 -2.37 11.24
N MET A 170 -9.90 -2.09 10.87
CA MET A 170 -8.89 -1.69 11.85
C MET A 170 -9.20 -0.35 12.53
N MET A 171 -9.84 0.59 11.82
CA MET A 171 -10.34 1.82 12.43
C MET A 171 -11.38 1.52 13.53
N ILE A 172 -12.27 0.54 13.33
CA ILE A 172 -13.22 0.11 14.36
C ILE A 172 -12.50 -0.60 15.51
N ASP A 173 -11.61 -1.54 15.21
CA ASP A 173 -10.87 -2.30 16.23
C ASP A 173 -10.04 -1.37 17.13
N TYR A 174 -9.48 -0.29 16.57
CA TYR A 174 -8.63 0.66 17.30
C TYR A 174 -9.40 1.80 17.99
N TRP A 175 -10.35 2.45 17.31
CA TRP A 175 -11.10 3.57 17.89
C TRP A 175 -12.36 3.13 18.65
N GLY A 176 -12.80 1.88 18.48
CA GLY A 176 -14.05 1.37 19.01
C GLY A 176 -15.27 1.79 18.17
N LEU A 177 -16.28 0.93 18.12
CA LEU A 177 -17.50 1.14 17.34
C LEU A 177 -18.28 2.40 17.74
N SER A 178 -18.18 2.82 19.00
CA SER A 178 -18.80 4.04 19.54
C SER A 178 -18.22 5.34 18.97
N SER A 179 -17.03 5.28 18.35
CA SER A 179 -16.39 6.44 17.72
C SER A 179 -16.97 6.81 16.35
N PHE A 180 -17.94 6.03 15.86
CA PHE A 180 -18.62 6.24 14.59
C PHE A 180 -20.09 6.57 14.84
N SER A 181 -20.68 7.43 14.01
CA SER A 181 -22.11 7.73 14.08
C SER A 181 -22.95 6.54 13.58
N SER A 182 -24.27 6.55 13.84
CA SER A 182 -25.16 5.51 13.32
C SER A 182 -25.15 5.45 11.78
N SER A 183 -25.18 6.61 11.11
CA SER A 183 -25.15 6.67 9.64
C SER A 183 -23.84 6.13 9.06
N GLU A 184 -22.71 6.36 9.73
CA GLU A 184 -21.42 5.82 9.33
C GLU A 184 -21.35 4.30 9.50
N ARG A 185 -21.87 3.79 10.62
CA ARG A 185 -22.00 2.34 10.82
C ARG A 185 -22.92 1.70 9.79
N ASP A 186 -24.04 2.34 9.47
CA ASP A 186 -24.96 1.86 8.43
C ASP A 186 -24.31 1.80 7.05
N ARG A 187 -23.51 2.81 6.69
CA ARG A 187 -22.72 2.80 5.44
C ARG A 187 -21.68 1.69 5.43
N MET A 188 -20.95 1.49 6.54
CA MET A 188 -20.00 0.38 6.69
C MET A 188 -20.69 -0.99 6.58
N ARG A 189 -21.89 -1.14 7.16
CA ARG A 189 -22.73 -2.34 7.04
C ARG A 189 -23.14 -2.59 5.59
N GLN A 190 -23.55 -1.55 4.85
CA GLN A 190 -23.95 -1.65 3.45
C GLN A 190 -22.78 -2.09 2.56
N VAL A 191 -21.57 -1.53 2.75
CA VAL A 191 -20.41 -1.98 1.96
C VAL A 191 -19.99 -3.40 2.30
N ALA A 192 -20.02 -3.80 3.59
CA ALA A 192 -19.74 -5.18 3.97
C ALA A 192 -20.74 -6.14 3.30
N ALA A 193 -22.04 -5.82 3.34
CA ALA A 193 -23.07 -6.61 2.69
C ALA A 193 -22.86 -6.72 1.17
N LYS A 194 -22.56 -5.60 0.49
CA LYS A 194 -22.27 -5.55 -0.96
C LYS A 194 -21.17 -6.54 -1.34
N TYR A 195 -20.05 -6.53 -0.61
CA TYR A 195 -18.89 -7.36 -0.95
C TYR A 195 -19.02 -8.81 -0.50
N ILE A 196 -19.75 -9.09 0.59
CA ILE A 196 -20.11 -10.47 0.96
C ILE A 196 -21.04 -11.07 -0.10
N ALA A 197 -22.03 -10.32 -0.58
CA ALA A 197 -22.99 -10.80 -1.57
C ALA A 197 -22.40 -10.95 -2.98
N GLY A 198 -21.51 -10.03 -3.41
CA GLY A 198 -20.87 -10.09 -4.73
C GLY A 198 -19.96 -11.31 -4.90
N PHE A 199 -19.23 -11.68 -3.84
CA PHE A 199 -18.40 -12.87 -3.79
C PHE A 199 -17.31 -12.96 -4.88
N ASP A 200 -16.71 -11.80 -5.22
CA ASP A 200 -15.81 -11.63 -6.38
C ASP A 200 -14.41 -12.23 -6.19
N SER A 201 -13.76 -11.98 -5.03
CA SER A 201 -12.41 -12.50 -4.75
C SER A 201 -12.24 -12.86 -3.28
N TYR A 202 -11.44 -13.89 -3.01
CA TYR A 202 -11.12 -14.35 -1.64
C TYR A 202 -10.74 -13.19 -0.70
N GLY A 203 -9.75 -12.37 -1.11
CA GLY A 203 -9.21 -11.31 -0.27
C GLY A 203 -10.22 -10.23 0.08
N THR A 204 -11.08 -9.85 -0.88
CA THR A 204 -12.12 -8.84 -0.68
C THR A 204 -13.24 -9.37 0.20
N VAL A 205 -13.71 -10.60 -0.05
CA VAL A 205 -14.77 -11.23 0.76
C VAL A 205 -14.30 -11.45 2.20
N SER A 206 -13.08 -11.97 2.40
CA SER A 206 -12.48 -12.16 3.73
C SER A 206 -12.40 -10.84 4.52
N SER A 207 -12.03 -9.75 3.83
CA SER A 207 -11.97 -8.42 4.45
C SER A 207 -13.36 -7.87 4.77
N ALA A 208 -14.38 -8.14 3.95
CA ALA A 208 -15.77 -7.76 4.20
C ALA A 208 -16.37 -8.53 5.40
N ILE A 209 -16.11 -9.84 5.50
CA ILE A 209 -16.49 -10.65 6.67
C ILE A 209 -15.83 -10.10 7.94
N SER A 210 -14.53 -9.77 7.86
CA SER A 210 -13.81 -9.20 8.99
C SER A 210 -14.40 -7.86 9.43
N LEU A 211 -14.78 -6.98 8.48
CA LEU A 211 -15.48 -5.73 8.78
C LEU A 211 -16.84 -5.97 9.44
N ALA A 212 -17.65 -6.92 8.92
CA ALA A 212 -18.93 -7.29 9.52
C ALA A 212 -18.77 -7.80 10.96
N SER A 213 -17.70 -8.57 11.23
CA SER A 213 -17.37 -9.02 12.58
C SER A 213 -17.09 -7.86 13.53
N SER A 214 -16.24 -6.90 13.15
CA SER A 214 -15.93 -5.72 13.97
C SER A 214 -17.16 -4.80 14.18
N LEU A 215 -18.11 -4.79 13.25
CA LEU A 215 -19.39 -4.08 13.39
C LEU A 215 -20.40 -4.81 14.30
N GLY A 216 -20.19 -6.09 14.60
CA GLY A 216 -21.16 -6.93 15.33
C GLY A 216 -22.35 -7.40 14.47
N GLU A 217 -22.20 -7.43 13.15
CA GLU A 217 -23.28 -7.72 12.20
C GLU A 217 -23.47 -9.24 11.98
N ILE A 218 -24.06 -9.92 12.98
CA ILE A 218 -24.26 -11.38 12.97
C ILE A 218 -25.04 -11.87 11.74
N GLU A 219 -26.03 -11.12 11.27
CA GLU A 219 -26.80 -11.52 10.08
C GLU A 219 -25.95 -11.52 8.81
N LEU A 220 -25.00 -10.60 8.67
CA LEU A 220 -24.06 -10.62 7.54
C LEU A 220 -23.10 -11.80 7.62
N LEU A 221 -22.69 -12.20 8.83
CA LEU A 221 -21.86 -13.39 9.03
C LEU A 221 -22.63 -14.68 8.69
N ARG A 222 -23.92 -14.76 9.07
CA ARG A 222 -24.81 -15.86 8.68
C ARG A 222 -25.02 -15.92 7.17
N MET A 223 -25.21 -14.76 6.54
CA MET A 223 -25.28 -14.65 5.07
C MET A 223 -23.99 -15.16 4.41
N ALA A 224 -22.81 -14.75 4.90
CA ALA A 224 -21.53 -15.23 4.39
C ALA A 224 -21.41 -16.76 4.54
N ASN A 225 -21.79 -17.31 5.69
CA ASN A 225 -21.80 -18.75 5.92
C ASN A 225 -22.73 -19.49 4.94
N ALA A 226 -23.95 -18.97 4.73
CA ALA A 226 -24.91 -19.56 3.81
C ALA A 226 -24.39 -19.56 2.36
N LEU A 227 -23.79 -18.45 1.94
CA LEU A 227 -23.20 -18.32 0.59
C LEU A 227 -22.06 -19.31 0.38
N LEU A 228 -21.14 -19.45 1.36
CA LEU A 228 -20.02 -20.40 1.29
C LEU A 228 -20.47 -21.87 1.14
N ASN A 229 -21.65 -22.20 1.66
CA ASN A 229 -22.23 -23.53 1.58
C ASN A 229 -23.20 -23.72 0.40
N SER A 230 -23.29 -22.73 -0.52
CA SER A 230 -24.14 -22.80 -1.71
C SER A 230 -23.39 -23.35 -2.93
N ASP A 231 -24.06 -24.20 -3.72
CA ASP A 231 -23.48 -24.81 -4.92
C ASP A 231 -22.96 -23.77 -5.95
N THR A 232 -23.61 -22.61 -6.03
CA THR A 232 -23.24 -21.52 -6.94
C THR A 232 -21.89 -20.89 -6.59
N VAL A 233 -21.61 -20.72 -5.30
CA VAL A 233 -20.33 -20.18 -4.82
C VAL A 233 -19.26 -21.26 -4.86
N MET A 234 -19.63 -22.52 -4.58
CA MET A 234 -18.74 -23.67 -4.65
C MET A 234 -18.08 -23.85 -6.02
N ALA A 235 -18.73 -23.41 -7.10
CA ALA A 235 -18.21 -23.47 -8.46
C ALA A 235 -17.25 -22.32 -8.83
N LYS A 236 -17.28 -21.19 -8.11
CA LYS A 236 -16.54 -19.96 -8.45
C LYS A 236 -15.14 -19.88 -7.85
N HIS A 237 -14.84 -20.67 -6.82
CA HIS A 237 -13.61 -20.55 -6.03
C HIS A 237 -12.89 -21.87 -5.86
N SER A 238 -11.56 -21.80 -5.71
CA SER A 238 -10.74 -22.97 -5.41
C SER A 238 -11.12 -23.57 -4.04
N SER A 239 -10.90 -24.87 -3.84
CA SER A 239 -11.15 -25.51 -2.55
C SER A 239 -10.39 -24.82 -1.40
N GLY A 240 -9.14 -24.40 -1.64
CA GLY A 240 -8.33 -23.71 -0.65
C GLY A 240 -8.86 -22.33 -0.24
N ASP A 241 -9.42 -21.56 -1.16
CA ASP A 241 -10.03 -20.26 -0.83
C ASP A 241 -11.30 -20.43 0.00
N ARG A 242 -12.09 -21.47 -0.29
CA ARG A 242 -13.28 -21.81 0.48
C ARG A 242 -12.95 -22.18 1.91
N ASP A 243 -11.98 -23.08 2.11
CA ASP A 243 -11.57 -23.53 3.45
C ASP A 243 -11.09 -22.35 4.31
N ARG A 244 -10.34 -21.42 3.69
CA ARG A 244 -9.90 -20.19 4.36
C ARG A 244 -11.07 -19.27 4.71
N LEU A 245 -12.01 -19.03 3.79
CA LEU A 245 -13.18 -18.19 4.08
C LEU A 245 -14.09 -18.81 5.15
N GLN A 246 -14.30 -20.12 5.10
CA GLN A 246 -15.05 -20.85 6.12
C GLN A 246 -14.38 -20.73 7.49
N GLY A 247 -13.04 -20.82 7.53
CA GLY A 247 -12.25 -20.53 8.73
C GLY A 247 -12.52 -19.12 9.26
N THR A 248 -12.43 -18.10 8.41
CA THR A 248 -12.70 -16.69 8.79
C THR A 248 -14.12 -16.50 9.32
N VAL A 249 -15.14 -17.04 8.64
CA VAL A 249 -16.55 -16.93 9.08
C VAL A 249 -16.77 -17.63 10.42
N THR A 250 -16.19 -18.82 10.60
CA THR A 250 -16.30 -19.59 11.85
C THR A 250 -15.67 -18.83 13.01
N GLN A 251 -14.48 -18.27 12.81
CA GLN A 251 -13.82 -17.44 13.81
C GLN A 251 -14.63 -16.18 14.13
N ALA A 252 -15.18 -15.52 13.12
CA ALA A 252 -16.02 -14.32 13.29
C ALA A 252 -17.29 -14.63 14.10
N LEU A 253 -18.01 -15.71 13.77
CA LEU A 253 -19.23 -16.13 14.48
C LEU A 253 -18.95 -16.52 15.93
N ASN A 254 -17.77 -17.09 16.21
CA ASN A 254 -17.35 -17.49 17.55
C ASN A 254 -16.71 -16.34 18.35
N GLY A 255 -16.54 -15.16 17.76
CA GLY A 255 -15.85 -14.04 18.39
C GLY A 255 -14.36 -14.28 18.63
N THR A 256 -13.73 -15.19 17.87
CA THR A 256 -12.31 -15.55 17.98
C THR A 256 -11.46 -15.02 16.82
N LEU A 257 -12.06 -14.26 15.90
CA LEU A 257 -11.32 -13.65 14.81
C LEU A 257 -10.31 -12.63 15.35
N GLU A 258 -9.02 -12.90 15.13
CA GLU A 258 -7.93 -12.08 15.66
C GLU A 258 -8.06 -10.62 15.21
N THR A 259 -8.16 -9.71 16.18
CA THR A 259 -8.05 -8.26 15.95
C THR A 259 -6.65 -7.93 15.46
N ARG A 260 -6.53 -7.23 14.33
CA ARG A 260 -5.22 -6.70 13.92
C ARG A 260 -4.93 -5.47 14.76
N GLN A 261 -3.93 -5.54 15.63
CA GLN A 261 -3.50 -4.39 16.41
C GLN A 261 -2.84 -3.36 15.49
N TYR A 262 -3.48 -2.21 15.36
CA TYR A 262 -2.86 -1.02 14.80
C TYR A 262 -1.93 -0.42 15.86
N VAL A 263 -0.67 -0.22 15.48
CA VAL A 263 0.34 0.49 16.28
C VAL A 263 0.65 1.81 15.58
N PRO A 264 0.40 2.99 16.19
CA PRO A 264 0.65 4.30 15.55
C PRO A 264 2.10 4.48 15.09
N TYR A 265 2.30 5.23 14.00
CA TYR A 265 3.62 5.46 13.40
C TYR A 265 4.70 5.89 14.40
N GLU A 266 4.38 6.82 15.30
CA GLU A 266 5.32 7.36 16.29
C GLU A 266 5.80 6.28 17.28
N GLN A 267 5.03 5.21 17.42
CA GLN A 267 5.39 4.04 18.23
C GLN A 267 6.11 2.98 17.40
N ARG A 268 5.97 2.96 16.06
CA ARG A 268 6.67 2.02 15.17
C ARG A 268 8.14 2.38 14.97
N GLU A 269 8.49 3.67 14.91
CA GLU A 269 9.89 4.13 14.71
C GLU A 269 10.82 3.93 15.93
N ARG A 270 10.28 3.48 17.06
CA ARG A 270 11.05 3.29 18.32
C ARG A 270 11.53 1.85 18.54
N TRP A 271 11.34 0.96 17.56
CA TRP A 271 11.71 -0.46 17.62
C TRP A 271 12.74 -0.83 16.56
#